data_AF-A0A7X5ITQ8-F1
#
_entry.id   AF-A0A7X5ITQ8-F1
#
_cell.length_a   1.000
_cell.length_b   1.000
_cell.length_c   1.000
_cell.angle_alpha   90.00
_cell.angle_beta   90.00
_cell.angle_gamma   90.00
#
_symmetry.space_group_name_H-M   'P 1'
#
loop_
_entity.id
_entity.type
_entity.pdbx_description
1 polymer ?
#
loop_
_entity_poly.entity_id
_entity_poly.type
_entity_poly.pdbx_seq_one_letter_code
_entity_poly.pdbx_strand_id
1 'polypeptide(L)'
;MVGMLLYRAIRMKMKKIWLSYPLWLIFTALSGTMLAVYLFDIGNLLWETGKYAAPFLICLVFATVGGIWFLGYKTSGVLHGRLLQDGHSKKMAECFLVMSLAAFALLYRIHLLKFWDVPQDMSYYNMALVKSSGGVPEIAHGASYVYTWVLSALLSFSGNKEIAGLALQIVIQLLSLLLLYFGIKLLAGRVEALCVMAAMVFLPAYAKQIYCLTPDVFCFFLFATGILGAGLCGRMIGKQKKTAYAAFFLMGLYTGLLGYLDAAGLLVILFAGCLAVKEGMQGKAGYMAGRKKLLLLFLGTVAAMLCLMALDAGLSGSTLGSIWNTWLVMFAGNGGMAFPSGPDSDLMAGVLLCFFAALGVVGFWFHRKQKQDAWIFYLLAVTAMDMTSAGPLGYQIFISFGWSILAGIGIASMGIYAEEENKVKIADMPELILEDMDEIDGTGEMDETGEMEGQEEEKPKVKLIENPLPLPKKHVRREMDFDKIVEWDKMKFDVSVDESDDFDI
;
A
#
# COMPACT_ATOMS: atom_id res chain seq x y z
N MET A 1 2.68 26.67 15.93
CA MET A 1 2.21 26.56 14.53
C MET A 1 2.96 25.48 13.70
N VAL A 2 3.45 24.39 14.32
CA VAL A 2 4.19 23.29 13.64
C VAL A 2 3.47 21.93 13.75
N GLY A 3 2.39 21.83 14.53
CA GLY A 3 1.66 20.56 14.75
C GLY A 3 0.61 20.17 13.72
N MET A 4 0.14 21.10 12.87
CA MET A 4 -1.10 20.90 12.09
C MET A 4 -0.91 20.49 10.62
N LEU A 5 0.33 20.26 10.18
CA LEU A 5 0.66 19.97 8.76
C LEU A 5 1.21 18.56 8.50
N LEU A 6 1.11 17.61 9.45
CA LEU A 6 1.79 16.32 9.33
C LEU A 6 0.92 15.12 8.91
N TYR A 7 -0.39 15.27 8.65
CA TYR A 7 -1.26 14.11 8.38
C TYR A 7 -2.25 14.29 7.23
N ARG A 8 -1.74 14.54 6.02
CA ARG A 8 -2.49 14.18 4.79
C ARG A 8 -1.60 13.35 3.87
N ALA A 9 -1.36 12.10 4.25
CA ALA A 9 -0.96 11.11 3.25
C ALA A 9 -2.08 11.06 2.20
N ILE A 10 -1.77 11.51 0.97
CA ILE A 10 -2.71 11.43 -0.16
C ILE A 10 -2.79 9.96 -0.54
N ARG A 11 -3.62 9.20 0.20
CA ARG A 11 -3.96 7.80 -0.11
C ARG A 11 -4.51 7.73 -1.53
N MET A 12 -4.24 6.69 -2.32
CA MET A 12 -4.73 6.56 -3.70
C MET A 12 -6.26 6.34 -3.83
N LYS A 13 -7.09 6.90 -2.94
CA LYS A 13 -8.55 6.86 -3.07
C LYS A 13 -9.00 7.74 -4.25
N MET A 14 -9.75 7.17 -5.18
CA MET A 14 -10.39 7.82 -6.34
C MET A 14 -11.89 7.44 -6.38
N LYS A 15 -12.71 8.28 -7.03
CA LYS A 15 -14.08 7.87 -7.38
C LYS A 15 -13.98 6.82 -8.49
N LYS A 16 -14.89 5.85 -8.50
CA LYS A 16 -15.00 4.90 -9.61
C LYS A 16 -15.20 5.67 -10.90
N ILE A 17 -14.32 5.44 -11.86
CA ILE A 17 -14.43 5.95 -13.21
C ILE A 17 -15.00 4.85 -14.11
N TRP A 18 -15.51 5.22 -15.29
CA TRP A 18 -16.06 4.25 -16.23
C TRP A 18 -15.06 3.12 -16.57
N LEU A 19 -13.76 3.45 -16.59
CA LEU A 19 -12.67 2.49 -16.81
C LEU A 19 -12.47 1.49 -15.64
N SER A 20 -12.85 1.84 -14.41
CA SER A 20 -12.71 0.93 -13.26
C SER A 20 -13.59 -0.31 -13.41
N TYR A 21 -14.79 -0.21 -14.00
CA TYR A 21 -15.70 -1.36 -14.16
C TYR A 21 -15.13 -2.50 -15.03
N PRO A 22 -14.66 -2.27 -16.27
CA PRO A 22 -14.07 -3.33 -17.07
C PRO A 22 -12.78 -3.87 -16.43
N LEU A 23 -11.98 -3.02 -15.77
CA LEU A 23 -10.78 -3.45 -15.06
C LEU A 23 -11.10 -4.45 -13.94
N TRP A 24 -12.12 -4.16 -13.13
CA TRP A 24 -12.58 -5.05 -12.06
C TRP A 24 -13.28 -6.30 -12.58
N LEU A 25 -13.95 -6.22 -13.73
CA LEU A 25 -14.51 -7.40 -14.38
C LEU A 25 -13.39 -8.38 -14.79
N ILE A 26 -12.33 -7.86 -15.43
CA ILE A 26 -11.14 -8.67 -15.76
C ILE A 26 -10.52 -9.26 -14.50
N PHE A 27 -10.34 -8.47 -13.45
CA PHE A 27 -9.80 -8.96 -12.19
C PHE A 27 -10.70 -9.99 -11.50
N THR A 28 -12.02 -9.85 -11.60
CA THR A 28 -12.98 -10.83 -11.09
C THR A 28 -12.87 -12.15 -11.85
N ALA A 29 -12.75 -12.08 -13.17
CA ALA A 29 -12.51 -13.27 -13.99
C ALA A 29 -11.18 -13.94 -13.60
N LEU A 30 -10.09 -13.18 -13.49
CA LEU A 30 -8.76 -13.70 -13.13
C LEU A 30 -8.72 -14.32 -11.72
N SER A 31 -9.30 -13.65 -10.72
CA SER A 31 -9.38 -14.17 -9.34
C SER A 31 -10.29 -15.39 -9.24
N GLY A 32 -11.42 -15.39 -9.95
CA GLY A 32 -12.32 -16.52 -10.01
C GLY A 32 -11.69 -17.75 -10.68
N THR A 33 -11.02 -17.56 -11.83
CA THR A 33 -10.36 -18.67 -12.54
C THR A 33 -9.21 -19.25 -11.72
N MET A 34 -8.35 -18.41 -11.15
CA MET A 34 -7.24 -18.88 -10.31
C MET A 34 -7.72 -19.62 -9.07
N LEU A 35 -8.72 -19.08 -8.37
CA LEU A 35 -9.31 -19.76 -7.21
C LEU A 35 -9.90 -21.12 -7.60
N ALA A 36 -10.60 -21.20 -8.74
CA ALA A 36 -11.16 -22.45 -9.22
C ALA A 36 -10.08 -23.48 -9.59
N VAL A 37 -8.97 -23.06 -10.21
CA VAL A 37 -7.82 -23.93 -10.54
C VAL A 37 -7.23 -24.52 -9.26
N TYR A 38 -6.89 -23.71 -8.25
CA TYR A 38 -6.34 -24.23 -7.00
C TYR A 38 -7.31 -25.15 -6.25
N LEU A 39 -8.59 -24.81 -6.21
CA LEU A 39 -9.60 -25.66 -5.56
C LEU A 39 -9.79 -26.98 -6.29
N PHE A 40 -9.67 -26.98 -7.62
CA PHE A 40 -9.68 -28.18 -8.44
C PHE A 40 -8.46 -29.06 -8.15
N ASP A 41 -7.26 -28.48 -8.08
CA ASP A 41 -6.02 -29.21 -7.80
C ASP A 41 -6.00 -29.79 -6.38
N ILE A 42 -6.43 -29.02 -5.37
CA ILE A 42 -6.60 -29.51 -4.00
C ILE A 42 -7.67 -30.61 -3.95
N GLY A 43 -8.76 -30.44 -4.70
CA GLY A 43 -9.82 -31.43 -4.80
C GLY A 43 -9.30 -32.77 -5.30
N ASN A 44 -8.50 -32.76 -6.37
CA ASN A 44 -7.86 -33.95 -6.91
C ASN A 44 -6.83 -34.57 -5.96
N LEU A 45 -6.14 -33.76 -5.16
CA LEU A 45 -5.13 -34.24 -4.21
C LEU A 45 -5.74 -34.87 -2.95
N LEU A 46 -6.77 -34.24 -2.38
CA LEU A 46 -7.38 -34.67 -1.11
C LEU A 46 -8.44 -35.76 -1.30
N TRP A 47 -9.11 -35.76 -2.45
CA TRP A 47 -10.23 -36.63 -2.67
C TRP A 47 -10.12 -37.33 -4.03
N GLU A 48 -9.99 -38.65 -4.03
CA GLU A 48 -10.33 -39.51 -5.18
C GLU A 48 -11.87 -39.54 -5.42
N THR A 49 -12.56 -38.41 -5.27
CA THR A 49 -14.03 -38.37 -5.25
C THR A 49 -14.63 -37.93 -6.58
N GLY A 50 -15.86 -38.42 -6.81
CA GLY A 50 -16.55 -38.39 -8.10
C GLY A 50 -16.68 -37.02 -8.75
N LYS A 51 -16.94 -37.04 -10.06
CA LYS A 51 -16.94 -35.92 -11.03
C LYS A 51 -17.63 -34.61 -10.59
N TYR A 52 -18.45 -34.62 -9.53
CA TYR A 52 -19.24 -33.48 -9.06
C TYR A 52 -18.73 -32.85 -7.74
N ALA A 53 -17.77 -33.47 -7.04
CA ALA A 53 -17.28 -32.96 -5.75
C ALA A 53 -16.49 -31.65 -5.89
N ALA A 54 -15.56 -31.57 -6.85
CA ALA A 54 -14.76 -30.36 -7.08
C ALA A 54 -15.62 -29.15 -7.51
N PRO A 55 -16.56 -29.27 -8.48
CA PRO A 55 -17.48 -28.17 -8.82
C PRO A 55 -18.32 -27.70 -7.63
N PHE A 56 -18.81 -28.62 -6.79
CA PHE A 56 -19.57 -28.27 -5.59
C PHE A 56 -18.73 -27.47 -4.58
N LEU A 57 -17.49 -27.91 -4.32
CA LEU A 57 -16.56 -27.20 -3.44
C LEU A 57 -16.27 -25.79 -3.96
N ILE A 58 -16.05 -25.63 -5.26
CA ILE A 58 -15.85 -24.34 -5.91
C ILE A 58 -17.06 -23.42 -5.67
N CYS A 59 -18.28 -23.89 -5.96
CA CYS A 59 -19.50 -23.12 -5.71
C CYS A 59 -19.67 -22.72 -4.23
N LEU A 60 -19.37 -23.64 -3.31
CA LEU A 60 -19.44 -23.38 -1.87
C LEU A 60 -18.45 -22.30 -1.47
N VAL A 61 -17.19 -22.37 -1.93
CA VAL A 61 -16.17 -21.35 -1.62
C VAL A 61 -16.60 -19.99 -2.15
N PHE A 62 -17.11 -19.89 -3.38
CA PHE A 62 -17.63 -18.61 -3.91
C PHE A 62 -18.78 -18.04 -3.06
N ALA A 63 -19.69 -18.87 -2.56
CA ALA A 63 -20.74 -18.42 -1.64
C ALA A 63 -20.16 -17.93 -0.29
N THR A 64 -19.13 -18.60 0.23
CA THR A 64 -18.48 -18.19 1.49
C THR A 64 -17.73 -16.87 1.40
N VAL A 65 -17.18 -16.49 0.23
CA VAL A 65 -16.52 -15.19 0.02
C VAL A 65 -17.48 -14.05 0.38
N GLY A 66 -18.71 -14.09 -0.14
CA GLY A 66 -19.74 -13.09 0.17
C GLY A 66 -20.12 -13.09 1.65
N GLY A 67 -20.39 -14.28 2.22
CA GLY A 67 -20.76 -14.41 3.63
C GLY A 67 -19.69 -13.89 4.60
N ILE A 68 -18.42 -14.24 4.36
CA ILE A 68 -17.28 -13.78 5.17
C ILE A 68 -17.09 -12.27 5.02
N TRP A 69 -17.24 -11.73 3.81
CA TRP A 69 -17.16 -10.28 3.60
C TRP A 69 -18.21 -9.52 4.41
N PHE A 70 -19.48 -9.94 4.39
CA PHE A 70 -20.54 -9.32 5.17
C PHE A 70 -20.34 -9.48 6.68
N LEU A 71 -19.88 -10.64 7.12
CA LEU A 71 -19.54 -10.87 8.53
C LEU A 71 -18.43 -9.93 8.98
N GLY A 72 -17.34 -9.85 8.21
CA GLY A 72 -16.22 -8.95 8.45
C GLY A 72 -16.66 -7.48 8.47
N TYR A 73 -17.50 -7.09 7.51
CA TYR A 73 -18.10 -5.76 7.42
C TYR A 73 -18.83 -5.38 8.71
N LYS A 74 -19.70 -6.25 9.21
CA LYS A 74 -20.45 -6.06 10.46
C LYS A 74 -19.55 -6.03 11.70
N THR A 75 -18.58 -6.93 11.79
CA THR A 75 -17.68 -7.02 12.96
C THR A 75 -16.66 -5.88 13.04
N SER A 76 -16.30 -5.29 11.90
CA SER A 76 -15.28 -4.24 11.84
C SER A 76 -15.64 -3.00 12.66
N GLY A 77 -16.93 -2.61 12.68
CA GLY A 77 -17.41 -1.48 13.46
C GLY A 77 -17.26 -1.69 14.98
N VAL A 78 -17.52 -2.93 15.45
CA VAL A 78 -17.38 -3.29 16.86
C VAL A 78 -15.91 -3.33 17.29
N LEU A 79 -15.04 -3.86 16.43
CA LEU A 79 -13.60 -3.96 16.71
C LEU A 79 -12.93 -2.57 16.76
N HIS A 80 -13.36 -1.64 15.90
CA HIS A 80 -12.85 -0.28 15.89
C HIS A 80 -13.19 0.48 17.18
N GLY A 81 -14.37 0.24 17.75
CA GLY A 81 -14.82 0.90 18.99
C GLY A 81 -14.18 0.34 20.27
N ARG A 82 -13.75 -0.93 20.29
CA ARG A 82 -13.25 -1.59 21.52
C ARG A 82 -11.72 -1.62 21.66
N LEU A 83 -10.97 -1.79 20.58
CA LEU A 83 -9.59 -2.26 20.71
C LEU A 83 -8.56 -1.14 20.79
N LEU A 84 -8.84 0.06 20.25
CA LEU A 84 -7.83 1.11 20.09
C LEU A 84 -8.49 2.50 20.10
N GLN A 85 -8.71 3.08 21.28
CA GLN A 85 -9.17 4.48 21.41
C GLN A 85 -7.99 5.45 21.20
N ASP A 86 -6.83 5.17 21.79
CA ASP A 86 -5.68 6.09 21.78
C ASP A 86 -4.79 5.99 20.53
N GLY A 87 -4.47 7.17 19.96
CA GLY A 87 -3.61 7.29 18.78
C GLY A 87 -2.16 6.86 19.00
N HIS A 88 -1.65 6.94 20.24
CA HIS A 88 -0.30 6.49 20.60
C HIS A 88 -0.21 4.96 20.64
N SER A 89 -1.16 4.30 21.33
CA SER A 89 -1.25 2.84 21.41
C SER A 89 -1.34 2.19 20.02
N LYS A 90 -2.12 2.77 19.10
CA LYS A 90 -2.18 2.34 17.68
C LYS A 90 -0.82 2.28 17.00
N LYS A 91 0.00 3.31 17.17
CA LYS A 91 1.33 3.39 16.52
C LYS A 91 2.31 2.41 17.17
N MET A 92 2.24 2.25 18.49
CA MET A 92 3.09 1.32 19.22
C MET A 92 2.76 -0.13 18.85
N ALA A 93 1.47 -0.50 18.83
CA ALA A 93 1.01 -1.82 18.40
C ALA A 93 1.41 -2.12 16.94
N GLU A 94 1.25 -1.14 16.04
CA GLU A 94 1.70 -1.27 14.66
C GLU A 94 3.21 -1.52 14.56
N CYS A 95 4.03 -0.74 15.27
CA CYS A 95 5.48 -0.92 15.32
C CYS A 95 5.85 -2.31 15.85
N PHE A 96 5.22 -2.73 16.95
CA PHE A 96 5.43 -4.04 17.56
C PHE A 96 5.11 -5.18 16.58
N LEU A 97 3.99 -5.11 15.85
CA LEU A 97 3.62 -6.11 14.86
C LEU A 97 4.61 -6.18 13.70
N VAL A 98 5.04 -5.04 13.16
CA VAL A 98 6.04 -4.98 12.08
C VAL A 98 7.37 -5.57 12.53
N MET A 99 7.84 -5.21 13.71
CA MET A 99 9.08 -5.73 14.27
C MET A 99 8.99 -7.23 14.58
N SER A 100 7.84 -7.68 15.09
CA SER A 100 7.59 -9.11 15.35
C SER A 100 7.58 -9.92 14.06
N LEU A 101 6.94 -9.41 12.99
CA LEU A 101 6.95 -10.04 11.67
C LEU A 101 8.35 -10.07 11.07
N ALA A 102 9.14 -8.99 11.19
CA ALA A 102 10.51 -8.95 10.69
C ALA A 102 11.43 -9.92 11.45
N ALA A 103 11.31 -9.98 12.77
CA ALA A 103 12.04 -10.93 13.61
C ALA A 103 11.66 -12.38 13.26
N PHE A 104 10.36 -12.65 13.13
CA PHE A 104 9.86 -13.96 12.70
C PHE A 104 10.38 -14.31 11.31
N ALA A 105 10.38 -13.37 10.36
CA ALA A 105 10.88 -13.59 9.01
C ALA A 105 12.34 -14.06 9.01
N LEU A 106 13.19 -13.40 9.82
CA LEU A 106 14.59 -13.78 10.00
C LEU A 106 14.71 -15.18 10.59
N LEU A 107 14.01 -15.46 11.69
CA LEU A 107 14.05 -16.76 12.36
C LEU A 107 13.54 -17.88 11.44
N TYR A 108 12.47 -17.63 10.68
CA TYR A 108 11.93 -18.58 9.70
C TYR A 108 12.95 -18.88 8.60
N ARG A 109 13.67 -17.88 8.11
CA ARG A 109 14.69 -18.07 7.06
C ARG A 109 15.93 -18.79 7.58
N ILE A 110 16.36 -18.51 8.81
CA ILE A 110 17.39 -19.29 9.50
C ILE A 110 16.93 -20.73 9.73
N HIS A 111 15.66 -20.94 10.11
CA HIS A 111 15.09 -22.26 10.29
C HIS A 111 15.08 -23.04 8.97
N LEU A 112 14.67 -22.40 7.87
CA LEU A 112 14.73 -23.01 6.54
C LEU A 112 16.15 -23.51 6.27
N LEU A 113 17.20 -22.70 6.48
CA LEU A 113 18.60 -23.10 6.21
C LEU A 113 19.01 -24.42 6.87
N LYS A 114 18.38 -24.82 7.98
CA LYS A 114 18.66 -26.10 8.65
C LYS A 114 18.06 -27.32 7.94
N PHE A 115 17.07 -27.13 7.08
CA PHE A 115 16.34 -28.20 6.40
C PHE A 115 16.89 -28.53 5.01
N TRP A 116 17.71 -27.67 4.42
CA TRP A 116 18.20 -27.81 3.05
C TRP A 116 19.71 -27.62 3.02
N ASP A 117 20.43 -28.71 2.73
CA ASP A 117 21.90 -28.73 2.75
C ASP A 117 22.54 -28.19 1.46
N VAL A 118 21.78 -28.07 0.36
CA VAL A 118 22.33 -27.72 -0.97
C VAL A 118 21.51 -26.60 -1.62
N PRO A 119 22.12 -25.47 -1.97
CA PRO A 119 21.45 -24.43 -2.76
C PRO A 119 21.04 -24.94 -4.14
N GLN A 120 19.86 -24.52 -4.60
CA GLN A 120 19.22 -25.09 -5.80
C GLN A 120 19.79 -24.53 -7.11
N ASP A 121 20.13 -23.24 -7.11
CA ASP A 121 20.77 -22.58 -8.26
C ASP A 121 21.98 -21.78 -7.81
N MET A 122 23.14 -22.18 -8.33
CA MET A 122 24.47 -21.63 -8.02
C MET A 122 25.11 -20.97 -9.24
N SER A 123 24.38 -20.81 -10.35
CA SER A 123 24.91 -20.32 -11.63
C SER A 123 25.66 -18.99 -11.48
N TYR A 124 25.01 -17.98 -10.91
CA TYR A 124 25.62 -16.66 -10.68
C TYR A 124 26.65 -16.65 -9.55
N TYR A 125 26.49 -17.50 -8.53
CA TYR A 125 27.51 -17.68 -7.50
C TYR A 125 28.84 -18.18 -8.11
N ASN A 126 28.77 -19.18 -8.98
CA ASN A 126 29.94 -19.73 -9.67
C ASN A 126 30.63 -18.71 -10.59
N MET A 127 29.86 -17.78 -11.17
CA MET A 127 30.38 -16.64 -11.95
C MET A 127 31.03 -15.57 -11.06
N ALA A 128 30.53 -15.39 -9.83
CA ALA A 128 31.00 -14.37 -8.89
C ALA A 128 32.24 -14.79 -8.08
N LEU A 129 32.60 -16.07 -8.07
CA LEU A 129 33.77 -16.60 -7.36
C LEU A 129 35.04 -15.83 -7.70
N VAL A 130 35.76 -15.38 -6.66
CA VAL A 130 37.03 -14.66 -6.83
C VAL A 130 38.11 -15.67 -7.22
N LYS A 131 38.62 -15.55 -8.45
CA LYS A 131 39.65 -16.41 -9.04
C LYS A 131 40.89 -15.59 -9.39
N SER A 132 42.05 -16.24 -9.46
CA SER A 132 43.31 -15.61 -9.84
C SER A 132 43.36 -15.16 -11.31
N SER A 133 42.48 -15.70 -12.17
CA SER A 133 42.53 -15.56 -13.63
C SER A 133 41.48 -14.61 -14.23
N GLY A 134 40.69 -13.88 -13.45
CA GLY A 134 39.73 -12.91 -14.00
C GLY A 134 38.61 -12.46 -13.06
N GLY A 135 37.89 -11.41 -13.48
CA GLY A 135 36.73 -10.83 -12.79
C GLY A 135 35.38 -11.42 -13.25
N VAL A 136 34.29 -10.75 -12.84
CA VAL A 136 32.91 -11.14 -13.22
C VAL A 136 32.76 -11.13 -14.75
N PRO A 137 32.20 -12.19 -15.36
CA PRO A 137 32.00 -12.24 -16.81
C PRO A 137 31.00 -11.18 -17.28
N GLU A 138 31.11 -10.76 -18.54
CA GLU A 138 30.13 -9.88 -19.16
C GLU A 138 28.78 -10.59 -19.28
N ILE A 139 27.74 -10.00 -18.68
CA ILE A 139 26.37 -10.52 -18.70
C ILE A 139 25.49 -9.44 -19.30
N ALA A 140 24.82 -9.77 -20.40
CA ALA A 140 24.01 -8.79 -21.13
C ALA A 140 22.75 -8.34 -20.36
N HIS A 141 22.24 -9.16 -19.44
CA HIS A 141 21.13 -8.76 -18.57
C HIS A 141 21.64 -7.90 -17.40
N GLY A 142 21.22 -6.63 -17.36
CA GLY A 142 21.77 -5.63 -16.45
C GLY A 142 21.64 -5.98 -14.98
N ALA A 143 20.46 -6.44 -14.52
CA ALA A 143 20.28 -6.79 -13.11
C ALA A 143 21.10 -8.03 -12.71
N SER A 144 21.22 -9.02 -13.60
CA SER A 144 22.06 -10.19 -13.39
C SER A 144 23.53 -9.79 -13.23
N TYR A 145 24.02 -8.89 -14.10
CA TYR A 145 25.39 -8.39 -14.05
C TYR A 145 25.71 -7.66 -12.74
N VAL A 146 24.84 -6.73 -12.32
CA VAL A 146 25.02 -5.98 -11.07
C VAL A 146 24.95 -6.92 -9.86
N TYR A 147 24.01 -7.87 -9.85
CA TYR A 147 23.90 -8.85 -8.78
C TYR A 147 25.17 -9.70 -8.65
N THR A 148 25.72 -10.22 -9.75
CA THR A 148 26.99 -10.97 -9.73
C THR A 148 28.16 -10.14 -9.22
N TRP A 149 28.18 -8.84 -9.53
CA TRP A 149 29.18 -7.92 -9.00
C TRP A 149 29.06 -7.72 -7.49
N VAL A 150 27.85 -7.51 -6.97
CA VAL A 150 27.58 -7.41 -5.54
C VAL A 150 28.00 -8.71 -4.82
N LEU A 151 27.67 -9.86 -5.42
CA LEU A 151 28.06 -11.16 -4.88
C LEU A 151 29.59 -11.34 -4.89
N SER A 152 30.28 -10.97 -5.98
CA SER A 152 31.73 -11.08 -6.08
C SER A 152 32.45 -10.19 -5.06
N ALA A 153 31.95 -8.95 -4.88
CA ALA A 153 32.44 -8.05 -3.84
C ALA A 153 32.30 -8.69 -2.45
N LEU A 154 31.15 -9.28 -2.12
CA LEU A 154 30.94 -9.97 -0.85
C LEU A 154 31.89 -11.17 -0.65
N LEU A 155 32.10 -11.96 -1.70
CA LEU A 155 32.97 -13.13 -1.66
C LEU A 155 34.46 -12.74 -1.52
N SER A 156 34.85 -11.56 -2.01
CA SER A 156 36.21 -11.03 -1.82
C SER A 156 36.55 -10.80 -0.33
N PHE A 157 35.57 -10.43 0.50
CA PHE A 157 35.75 -10.28 1.95
C PHE A 157 35.54 -11.59 2.72
N SER A 158 34.64 -12.45 2.23
CA SER A 158 34.20 -13.65 2.95
C SER A 158 35.00 -14.92 2.63
N GLY A 159 35.86 -14.86 1.61
CA GLY A 159 36.70 -15.98 1.16
C GLY A 159 35.92 -17.05 0.38
N ASN A 160 35.12 -16.64 -0.60
CA ASN A 160 34.33 -17.54 -1.47
C ASN A 160 33.36 -18.50 -0.72
N LYS A 161 32.93 -18.19 0.50
CA LYS A 161 31.99 -19.06 1.26
C LYS A 161 30.56 -18.97 0.71
N GLU A 162 29.94 -20.11 0.43
CA GLU A 162 28.53 -20.19 -0.01
C GLU A 162 27.56 -19.58 1.00
N ILE A 163 27.79 -19.82 2.29
CA ILE A 163 26.99 -19.28 3.40
C ILE A 163 26.90 -17.75 3.34
N ALA A 164 27.94 -17.06 2.84
CA ALA A 164 27.91 -15.61 2.69
C ALA A 164 26.86 -15.18 1.65
N GLY A 165 26.76 -15.89 0.53
CA GLY A 165 25.74 -15.64 -0.49
C GLY A 165 24.32 -15.91 0.01
N LEU A 166 24.12 -16.99 0.78
CA LEU A 166 22.84 -17.28 1.41
C LEU A 166 22.45 -16.19 2.44
N ALA A 167 23.43 -15.72 3.22
CA ALA A 167 23.23 -14.61 4.15
C ALA A 167 22.87 -13.30 3.42
N LEU A 168 23.49 -13.03 2.27
CA LEU A 168 23.13 -11.89 1.42
C LEU A 168 21.67 -11.96 0.98
N GLN A 169 21.20 -13.13 0.54
CA GLN A 169 19.79 -13.31 0.16
C GLN A 169 18.85 -13.00 1.33
N ILE A 170 19.15 -13.51 2.53
CA ILE A 170 18.34 -13.23 3.73
C ILE A 170 18.29 -11.73 4.03
N VAL A 171 19.45 -11.05 4.00
CA VAL A 171 19.53 -9.60 4.28
C VAL A 171 18.71 -8.80 3.27
N ILE A 172 18.88 -9.08 1.97
CA ILE A 172 18.14 -8.40 0.91
C ILE A 172 16.63 -8.65 1.06
N GLN A 173 16.22 -9.88 1.40
CA GLN A 173 14.81 -10.19 1.62
C GLN A 173 14.21 -9.38 2.78
N LEU A 174 14.89 -9.36 3.93
CA LEU A 174 14.42 -8.62 5.11
C LEU A 174 14.34 -7.12 4.85
N LEU A 175 15.34 -6.55 4.19
CA LEU A 175 15.32 -5.14 3.81
C LEU A 175 14.14 -4.84 2.88
N SER A 176 13.90 -5.69 1.88
CA SER A 176 12.78 -5.47 0.97
C SER A 176 11.41 -5.56 1.66
N LEU A 177 11.21 -6.47 2.63
CA LEU A 177 9.97 -6.56 3.42
C LEU A 177 9.70 -5.26 4.19
N LEU A 178 10.72 -4.68 4.81
CA LEU A 178 10.61 -3.40 5.51
C LEU A 178 10.30 -2.24 4.55
N LEU A 179 11.00 -2.18 3.42
CA LEU A 179 10.77 -1.15 2.38
C LEU A 179 9.36 -1.25 1.80
N LEU A 180 8.89 -2.45 1.51
CA LEU A 180 7.53 -2.72 1.02
C LEU A 180 6.49 -2.29 2.04
N TYR A 181 6.68 -2.62 3.32
CA TYR A 181 5.78 -2.19 4.37
C TYR A 181 5.58 -0.66 4.34
N PHE A 182 6.68 0.10 4.36
CA PHE A 182 6.59 1.55 4.33
C PHE A 182 6.02 2.08 3.00
N GLY A 183 6.43 1.52 1.86
CA GLY A 183 5.94 1.94 0.55
C GLY A 183 4.44 1.71 0.36
N ILE A 184 3.95 0.52 0.70
CA ILE A 184 2.52 0.18 0.63
C ILE A 184 1.72 0.99 1.65
N LYS A 185 2.28 1.23 2.85
CA LYS A 185 1.63 2.07 3.86
C LYS A 185 1.37 3.49 3.34
N LEU A 186 2.29 4.03 2.54
CA LEU A 186 2.15 5.35 1.91
C LEU A 186 1.11 5.34 0.78
N LEU A 187 1.06 4.26 -0.01
CA LEU A 187 0.26 4.18 -1.23
C LEU A 187 -1.18 3.65 -1.00
N ALA A 188 -1.32 2.53 -0.30
CA ALA A 188 -2.58 1.82 -0.08
C ALA A 188 -3.16 2.04 1.33
N GLY A 189 -2.31 1.92 2.36
CA GLY A 189 -2.71 2.06 3.76
C GLY A 189 -2.01 1.07 4.70
N ARG A 190 -2.25 1.24 6.02
CA ARG A 190 -1.56 0.48 7.08
C ARG A 190 -1.97 -0.99 7.12
N VAL A 191 -3.27 -1.26 7.02
CA VAL A 191 -3.82 -2.63 7.06
C VAL A 191 -3.33 -3.39 5.85
N GLU A 192 -3.42 -2.77 4.67
CA GLU A 192 -2.93 -3.33 3.42
C GLU A 192 -1.44 -3.68 3.52
N ALA A 193 -0.61 -2.78 4.05
CA ALA A 193 0.82 -3.02 4.24
C ALA A 193 1.15 -4.15 5.22
N LEU A 194 0.42 -4.24 6.35
CA LEU A 194 0.59 -5.32 7.32
C LEU A 194 0.21 -6.68 6.72
N CYS A 195 -0.92 -6.75 6.00
CA CYS A 195 -1.34 -7.97 5.32
C CYS A 195 -0.31 -8.43 4.28
N VAL A 196 0.24 -7.49 3.50
CA VAL A 196 1.25 -7.83 2.49
C VAL A 196 2.53 -8.31 3.12
N MET A 197 3.02 -7.61 4.15
CA MET A 197 4.22 -8.03 4.89
C MET A 197 4.01 -9.42 5.47
N ALA A 198 2.88 -9.68 6.14
CA ALA A 198 2.56 -10.99 6.69
C ALA A 198 2.56 -12.06 5.60
N ALA A 199 1.83 -11.87 4.49
CA ALA A 199 1.81 -12.84 3.40
C ALA A 199 3.20 -13.11 2.81
N MET A 200 3.97 -12.08 2.46
CA MET A 200 5.32 -12.23 1.89
C MET A 200 6.31 -12.87 2.88
N VAL A 201 6.11 -12.74 4.19
CA VAL A 201 6.94 -13.44 5.18
C VAL A 201 6.81 -14.96 5.05
N PHE A 202 5.60 -15.46 4.80
CA PHE A 202 5.28 -16.89 4.76
C PHE A 202 5.27 -17.51 3.36
N LEU A 203 5.05 -16.72 2.30
CA LEU A 203 4.91 -17.22 0.94
C LEU A 203 6.16 -18.00 0.48
N PRO A 204 6.02 -19.30 0.15
CA PRO A 204 7.13 -20.11 -0.34
C PRO A 204 7.80 -19.54 -1.59
N ALA A 205 7.05 -18.95 -2.53
CA ALA A 205 7.56 -18.31 -3.73
C ALA A 205 8.61 -17.23 -3.45
N TYR A 206 8.56 -16.63 -2.25
CA TYR A 206 9.51 -15.63 -1.80
C TYR A 206 10.52 -16.21 -0.80
N ALA A 207 10.06 -16.91 0.23
CA ALA A 207 10.92 -17.42 1.29
C ALA A 207 11.93 -18.48 0.81
N LYS A 208 11.57 -19.34 -0.16
CA LYS A 208 12.49 -20.37 -0.69
C LYS A 208 13.59 -19.81 -1.59
N GLN A 209 13.45 -18.57 -2.06
CA GLN A 209 14.46 -17.92 -2.90
C GLN A 209 15.77 -17.62 -2.16
N ILE A 210 15.84 -17.87 -0.85
CA ILE A 210 17.11 -17.83 -0.10
C ILE A 210 18.12 -18.87 -0.62
N TYR A 211 17.67 -19.95 -1.28
CA TYR A 211 18.51 -21.02 -1.83
C TYR A 211 18.87 -20.84 -3.31
N CYS A 212 18.26 -19.86 -3.96
CA CYS A 212 18.54 -19.53 -5.33
C CYS A 212 19.46 -18.32 -5.31
N LEU A 213 20.73 -18.49 -5.64
CA LEU A 213 21.68 -17.38 -5.77
C LEU A 213 21.47 -16.69 -7.12
N THR A 214 20.23 -16.28 -7.38
CA THR A 214 19.76 -15.61 -8.59
C THR A 214 19.41 -14.14 -8.28
N PRO A 215 19.39 -13.28 -9.31
CA PRO A 215 19.09 -11.86 -9.14
C PRO A 215 17.61 -11.56 -8.82
N ASP A 216 16.68 -12.52 -8.83
CA ASP A 216 15.24 -12.28 -8.64
C ASP A 216 14.92 -11.48 -7.36
N VAL A 217 15.48 -11.92 -6.23
CA VAL A 217 15.29 -11.27 -4.93
C VAL A 217 15.93 -9.88 -4.91
N PHE A 218 17.07 -9.71 -5.56
CA PHE A 218 17.76 -8.43 -5.69
C PHE A 218 16.95 -7.44 -6.55
N CYS A 219 16.42 -7.90 -7.68
CA CYS A 219 15.53 -7.12 -8.55
C CYS A 219 14.28 -6.68 -7.78
N PHE A 220 13.67 -7.60 -7.02
CA PHE A 220 12.51 -7.30 -6.21
C PHE A 220 12.82 -6.32 -5.07
N PHE A 221 14.00 -6.39 -4.46
CA PHE A 221 14.47 -5.40 -3.49
C PHE A 221 14.60 -4.00 -4.10
N LEU A 222 15.20 -3.88 -5.29
CA LEU A 222 15.27 -2.61 -6.02
C LEU A 222 13.89 -2.09 -6.42
N PHE A 223 12.99 -3.00 -6.80
CA PHE A 223 11.59 -2.66 -7.05
C PHE A 223 10.91 -2.12 -5.79
N ALA A 224 11.13 -2.74 -4.62
CA ALA A 224 10.60 -2.29 -3.33
C ALA A 224 11.08 -0.88 -2.93
N THR A 225 12.34 -0.53 -3.20
CA THR A 225 12.82 0.85 -3.05
C THR A 225 12.08 1.82 -3.99
N GLY A 226 11.73 1.38 -5.20
CA GLY A 226 10.89 2.13 -6.14
C GLY A 226 9.46 2.38 -5.63
N ILE A 227 8.82 1.36 -5.05
CA ILE A 227 7.50 1.48 -4.40
C ILE A 227 7.55 2.51 -3.26
N LEU A 228 8.57 2.45 -2.40
CA LEU A 228 8.78 3.43 -1.34
C LEU A 228 8.97 4.85 -1.91
N GLY A 229 9.83 5.00 -2.92
CA GLY A 229 10.08 6.26 -3.59
C GLY A 229 8.81 6.87 -4.21
N ALA A 230 7.96 6.06 -4.84
CA ALA A 230 6.67 6.49 -5.37
C ALA A 230 5.74 6.98 -4.25
N GLY A 231 5.69 6.27 -3.12
CA GLY A 231 4.97 6.69 -1.93
C GLY A 231 5.46 8.03 -1.35
N LEU A 232 6.79 8.25 -1.34
CA LEU A 232 7.39 9.51 -0.89
C LEU A 232 7.07 10.68 -1.84
N CYS A 233 7.00 10.44 -3.15
CA CYS A 233 6.53 11.44 -4.11
C CYS A 233 5.09 11.90 -3.82
N GLY A 234 4.24 10.98 -3.38
CA GLY A 234 2.88 11.32 -2.93
C GLY A 234 2.85 12.34 -1.78
N ARG A 235 3.86 12.36 -0.90
CA ARG A 235 3.98 13.35 0.19
C ARG A 235 4.44 14.73 -0.29
N MET A 236 5.00 14.81 -1.50
CA MET A 236 5.45 16.08 -2.08
C MET A 236 4.33 16.80 -2.83
N ILE A 237 3.23 16.10 -3.15
CA ILE A 237 2.04 16.70 -3.73
C ILE A 237 1.41 17.67 -2.72
N GLY A 238 1.13 18.91 -3.16
CA GLY A 238 0.62 19.98 -2.30
C GLY A 238 1.70 20.77 -1.55
N LYS A 239 2.97 20.33 -1.57
CA LYS A 239 4.11 21.14 -1.11
C LYS A 239 4.57 22.12 -2.21
N GLN A 240 5.71 22.79 -2.00
CA GLN A 240 6.31 23.68 -2.98
C GLN A 240 6.40 23.03 -4.37
N LYS A 241 5.92 23.74 -5.41
CA LYS A 241 5.78 23.19 -6.77
C LYS A 241 7.11 22.66 -7.33
N LYS A 242 8.22 23.38 -7.12
CA LYS A 242 9.55 23.00 -7.62
C LYS A 242 10.04 21.69 -7.00
N THR A 243 9.86 21.49 -5.70
CA THR A 243 10.32 20.28 -5.01
C THR A 243 9.49 19.07 -5.42
N ALA A 244 8.18 19.24 -5.63
CA ALA A 244 7.33 18.19 -6.17
C ALA A 244 7.73 17.80 -7.61
N TYR A 245 8.01 18.76 -8.48
CA TYR A 245 8.47 18.48 -9.85
C TYR A 245 9.82 17.78 -9.87
N ALA A 246 10.78 18.23 -9.05
CA ALA A 246 12.08 17.56 -8.91
C ALA A 246 11.92 16.11 -8.41
N ALA A 247 11.08 15.88 -7.40
CA ALA A 247 10.83 14.54 -6.87
C ALA A 247 10.29 13.58 -7.94
N PHE A 248 9.33 14.02 -8.76
CA PHE A 248 8.79 13.21 -9.86
C PHE A 248 9.81 12.96 -10.97
N PHE A 249 10.64 13.95 -11.30
CA PHE A 249 11.74 13.77 -12.27
C PHE A 249 12.79 12.77 -11.76
N LEU A 250 13.20 12.88 -10.50
CA LEU A 250 14.14 11.95 -9.85
C LEU A 250 13.57 10.52 -9.78
N MET A 251 12.28 10.36 -9.46
CA MET A 251 11.62 9.06 -9.56
C MET A 251 11.58 8.54 -11.00
N GLY A 252 11.46 9.43 -11.97
CA GLY A 252 11.57 9.10 -13.38
C GLY A 252 12.93 8.50 -13.70
N LEU A 253 14.01 9.20 -13.34
CA LEU A 253 15.38 8.73 -13.52
C LEU A 253 15.59 7.37 -12.84
N TYR A 254 15.12 7.22 -11.60
CA TYR A 254 15.22 5.97 -10.87
C TYR A 254 14.45 4.84 -11.55
N THR A 255 13.24 5.11 -12.06
CA THR A 255 12.45 4.12 -12.81
C THR A 255 13.14 3.74 -14.13
N GLY A 256 13.82 4.68 -14.79
CA GLY A 256 14.61 4.40 -16.00
C GLY A 256 15.85 3.54 -15.71
N LEU A 257 16.52 3.78 -14.58
CA LEU A 257 17.59 2.92 -14.08
C LEU A 257 17.08 1.50 -13.85
N LEU A 258 15.96 1.34 -13.15
CA LEU A 258 15.38 0.01 -12.92
C LEU A 258 14.96 -0.65 -14.23
N GLY A 259 14.36 0.09 -15.15
CA GLY A 259 13.95 -0.41 -16.47
C GLY A 259 15.12 -0.84 -17.35
N TYR A 260 16.27 -0.18 -17.24
CA TYR A 260 17.51 -0.62 -17.88
C TYR A 260 17.98 -1.96 -17.29
N LEU A 261 17.90 -2.12 -15.97
CA LEU A 261 18.32 -3.35 -15.28
C LEU A 261 17.41 -4.54 -15.59
N ASP A 262 16.08 -4.35 -15.54
CA ASP A 262 15.06 -5.34 -15.88
C ASP A 262 13.72 -4.66 -16.24
N ALA A 263 12.97 -5.22 -17.19
CA ALA A 263 11.71 -4.64 -17.66
C ALA A 263 10.64 -4.47 -16.57
N ALA A 264 10.58 -5.34 -15.55
CA ALA A 264 9.65 -5.19 -14.42
C ALA A 264 9.92 -3.90 -13.62
N GLY A 265 11.14 -3.36 -13.67
CA GLY A 265 11.51 -2.08 -13.09
C GLY A 265 10.66 -0.91 -13.62
N LEU A 266 10.23 -0.97 -14.89
CA LEU A 266 9.38 0.05 -15.49
C LEU A 266 7.98 0.12 -14.85
N LEU A 267 7.51 -0.96 -14.21
CA LEU A 267 6.18 -1.00 -13.58
C LEU A 267 6.07 -0.03 -12.40
N VAL A 268 7.18 0.43 -11.82
CA VAL A 268 7.19 1.47 -10.78
C VAL A 268 6.54 2.77 -11.27
N ILE A 269 6.60 3.04 -12.59
CA ILE A 269 6.01 4.24 -13.19
C ILE A 269 4.50 4.31 -12.93
N LEU A 270 3.81 3.16 -12.81
CA LEU A 270 2.37 3.09 -12.58
C LEU A 270 1.98 3.81 -11.28
N PHE A 271 2.76 3.63 -10.21
CA PHE A 271 2.41 4.17 -8.89
C PHE A 271 2.59 5.69 -8.83
N ALA A 272 3.76 6.19 -9.26
CA ALA A 272 3.99 7.63 -9.33
C ALA A 272 3.07 8.29 -10.37
N GLY A 273 2.87 7.65 -11.53
CA GLY A 273 1.97 8.11 -12.58
C GLY A 273 0.52 8.24 -12.10
N CYS A 274 -0.03 7.25 -11.42
CA CYS A 274 -1.38 7.31 -10.85
C CYS A 274 -1.54 8.44 -9.83
N LEU A 275 -0.50 8.74 -9.02
CA LEU A 275 -0.52 9.89 -8.12
C LEU A 275 -0.60 11.22 -8.87
N ALA A 276 0.15 11.37 -9.98
CA ALA A 276 0.10 12.56 -10.83
C ALA A 276 -1.26 12.70 -11.55
N VAL A 277 -1.81 11.60 -12.08
CA VAL A 277 -3.13 11.58 -12.71
C VAL A 277 -4.22 11.97 -11.70
N LYS A 278 -4.13 11.45 -10.48
CA LYS A 278 -5.09 11.78 -9.42
C LYS A 278 -5.12 13.27 -9.10
N GLU A 279 -3.96 13.90 -8.96
CA GLU A 279 -3.88 15.36 -8.80
C GLU A 279 -4.46 16.08 -10.02
N GLY A 280 -4.26 15.51 -11.21
CA GLY A 280 -4.83 15.98 -12.46
C GLY A 280 -6.36 16.07 -12.48
N MET A 281 -7.04 15.23 -11.69
CA MET A 281 -8.49 15.23 -11.57
C MET A 281 -9.04 16.32 -10.62
N GLN A 282 -8.17 17.08 -9.94
CA GLN A 282 -8.56 18.13 -8.98
C GLN A 282 -8.73 19.51 -9.66
N GLY A 283 -9.49 19.55 -10.76
CA GLY A 283 -9.79 20.79 -11.50
C GLY A 283 -8.64 21.28 -12.38
N LYS A 284 -8.81 22.47 -12.99
CA LYS A 284 -7.89 22.99 -14.04
C LYS A 284 -6.44 23.17 -13.56
N ALA A 285 -6.24 23.68 -12.33
CA ALA A 285 -4.90 23.88 -11.79
C ALA A 285 -4.21 22.54 -11.45
N GLY A 286 -4.96 21.60 -10.88
CA GLY A 286 -4.50 20.23 -10.64
C GLY A 286 -4.14 19.51 -11.93
N TYR A 287 -4.96 19.63 -12.98
CA TYR A 287 -4.71 19.09 -14.32
C TYR A 287 -3.34 19.51 -14.87
N MET A 288 -3.03 20.82 -14.83
CA MET A 288 -1.75 21.33 -15.32
C MET A 288 -0.56 20.85 -14.47
N ALA A 289 -0.72 20.77 -13.15
CA ALA A 289 0.33 20.29 -12.26
C ALA A 289 0.59 18.78 -12.41
N GLY A 290 -0.48 17.97 -12.45
CA GLY A 290 -0.42 16.53 -12.67
C GLY A 290 0.19 16.19 -14.03
N ARG A 291 -0.24 16.87 -15.10
CA ARG A 291 0.34 16.69 -16.45
C ARG A 291 1.84 16.99 -16.48
N LYS A 292 2.29 18.06 -15.82
CA LYS A 292 3.73 18.39 -15.74
C LYS A 292 4.51 17.32 -14.97
N LYS A 293 3.98 16.84 -13.85
CA LYS A 293 4.59 15.76 -13.06
C LYS A 293 4.71 14.47 -13.86
N LEU A 294 3.66 14.09 -14.58
CA LEU A 294 3.65 12.91 -15.45
C LEU A 294 4.68 13.03 -16.58
N LEU A 295 4.76 14.21 -17.21
CA LEU A 295 5.74 14.48 -18.27
C LEU A 295 7.18 14.41 -17.73
N LEU A 296 7.44 14.99 -16.55
CA LEU A 296 8.76 14.92 -15.92
C LEU A 296 9.14 13.50 -15.49
N LEU A 297 8.18 12.72 -14.99
CA LEU A 297 8.38 11.31 -14.68
C LEU A 297 8.82 10.54 -15.93
N PHE A 298 8.05 10.65 -17.03
CA PHE A 298 8.37 9.98 -18.29
C PHE A 298 9.69 10.46 -18.89
N LEU A 299 9.94 11.77 -18.89
CA LEU A 299 11.19 12.34 -19.40
C LEU A 299 12.39 11.84 -18.59
N GLY A 300 12.28 11.77 -17.26
CA GLY A 300 13.32 11.18 -16.41
C GLY A 300 13.56 9.71 -16.73
N THR A 301 12.50 8.92 -16.93
CA THR A 301 12.62 7.49 -17.27
C THR A 301 13.35 7.28 -18.57
N VAL A 302 12.94 7.97 -19.64
CA VAL A 302 13.59 7.88 -20.95
C VAL A 302 15.03 8.38 -20.88
N ALA A 303 15.28 9.51 -20.20
CA ALA A 303 16.61 10.08 -20.08
C ALA A 303 17.60 9.14 -19.37
N ALA A 304 17.20 8.54 -18.23
CA ALA A 304 18.06 7.61 -17.51
C ALA A 304 18.32 6.33 -18.31
N MET A 305 17.28 5.75 -18.92
CA MET A 305 17.43 4.51 -19.69
C MET A 305 18.35 4.71 -20.90
N LEU A 306 18.15 5.78 -21.68
CA LEU A 306 19.03 6.10 -22.82
C LEU A 306 20.46 6.44 -22.37
N CYS A 307 20.62 7.17 -21.27
CA CYS A 307 21.94 7.50 -20.74
C CYS A 307 22.70 6.23 -20.33
N LEU A 308 22.06 5.31 -19.62
CA LEU A 308 22.68 4.05 -19.20
C LEU A 308 23.01 3.15 -20.39
N MET A 309 22.12 3.04 -21.39
CA MET A 309 22.40 2.31 -22.62
C MET A 309 23.54 2.94 -23.42
N ALA A 310 23.66 4.27 -23.43
CA ALA A 310 24.77 4.97 -24.08
C ALA A 310 26.09 4.79 -23.32
N LEU A 311 26.04 4.76 -21.99
CA LEU A 311 27.21 4.44 -21.16
C LEU A 311 27.67 3.00 -21.39
N ASP A 312 26.74 2.04 -21.42
CA ASP A 312 27.04 0.64 -21.76
C ASP A 312 27.63 0.54 -23.18
N ALA A 313 27.07 1.26 -24.15
CA ALA A 313 27.62 1.32 -25.52
C ALA A 313 29.07 1.80 -25.53
N GLY A 314 29.36 2.88 -24.80
CA GLY A 314 30.68 3.46 -24.71
C GLY A 314 31.70 2.56 -24.01
N LEU A 315 31.29 1.84 -22.96
CA LEU A 315 32.17 0.95 -22.20
C LEU A 315 32.41 -0.38 -22.92
N SER A 316 31.37 -0.96 -23.51
CA SER A 316 31.39 -2.26 -24.18
C SER A 316 31.89 -2.16 -25.63
N GLY A 317 32.15 -0.95 -26.15
CA GLY A 317 32.55 -0.71 -27.54
C GLY A 317 31.45 -1.03 -28.57
N SER A 318 30.23 -1.27 -28.10
CA SER A 318 29.07 -1.63 -28.93
C SER A 318 28.32 -0.40 -29.41
N THR A 319 27.52 -0.53 -30.47
CA THR A 319 26.64 0.57 -30.89
C THR A 319 25.40 0.64 -29.99
N LEU A 320 24.87 1.86 -29.77
CA LEU A 320 23.63 2.06 -29.02
C LEU A 320 22.46 1.23 -29.59
N GLY A 321 22.37 1.13 -30.92
CA GLY A 321 21.36 0.31 -31.59
C GLY A 321 21.50 -1.18 -31.28
N SER A 322 22.73 -1.68 -31.16
CA SER A 322 22.97 -3.08 -30.75
C SER A 322 22.48 -3.34 -29.34
N ILE A 323 22.80 -2.47 -28.39
CA ILE A 323 22.38 -2.63 -26.98
C ILE A 323 20.86 -2.54 -26.85
N TRP A 324 20.24 -1.58 -27.54
CA TRP A 324 18.79 -1.47 -27.59
C TRP A 324 18.13 -2.75 -28.15
N ASN A 325 18.67 -3.31 -29.23
CA ASN A 325 18.17 -4.55 -29.80
C ASN A 325 18.39 -5.75 -28.87
N THR A 326 19.54 -5.87 -28.22
CA THR A 326 19.80 -6.92 -27.22
C THR A 326 18.79 -6.84 -26.08
N TRP A 327 18.56 -5.64 -25.54
CA TRP A 327 17.57 -5.42 -24.48
C TRP A 327 16.16 -5.79 -24.95
N LEU A 328 15.74 -5.34 -26.14
CA LEU A 328 14.42 -5.69 -26.69
C LEU A 328 14.24 -7.19 -26.90
N VAL A 329 15.22 -7.86 -27.48
CA VAL A 329 15.14 -9.30 -27.78
C VAL A 329 15.00 -10.13 -26.50
N MET A 330 15.65 -9.73 -25.41
CA MET A 330 15.49 -10.39 -24.11
C MET A 330 14.06 -10.37 -23.58
N PHE A 331 13.30 -9.31 -23.88
CA PHE A 331 11.94 -9.11 -23.38
C PHE A 331 10.87 -9.27 -24.47
N ALA A 332 11.23 -9.70 -25.68
CA ALA A 332 10.29 -9.92 -26.79
C ALA A 332 9.37 -11.13 -26.58
N GLY A 333 9.67 -11.98 -25.58
CA GLY A 333 8.97 -13.21 -25.29
C GLY A 333 9.29 -14.33 -26.29
N ASN A 334 8.93 -15.56 -25.95
CA ASN A 334 9.29 -16.76 -26.73
C ASN A 334 8.34 -17.02 -27.93
N GLY A 335 7.49 -16.06 -28.29
CA GLY A 335 6.51 -16.18 -29.40
C GLY A 335 5.25 -17.00 -29.08
N GLY A 336 5.11 -17.51 -27.84
CA GLY A 336 3.92 -18.20 -27.35
C GLY A 336 3.31 -17.52 -26.12
N MET A 337 2.06 -17.89 -25.78
CA MET A 337 1.41 -17.50 -24.53
C MET A 337 1.18 -18.74 -23.66
N ALA A 338 1.82 -18.78 -22.49
CA ALA A 338 1.57 -19.76 -21.45
C ALA A 338 0.32 -19.39 -20.65
N PHE A 339 -0.26 -20.38 -19.95
CA PHE A 339 -1.25 -20.10 -18.94
C PHE A 339 -0.61 -19.31 -17.79
N PRO A 340 -1.24 -18.26 -17.27
CA PRO A 340 -0.64 -17.39 -16.25
C PRO A 340 -0.29 -18.17 -14.98
N SER A 341 0.91 -17.92 -14.48
CA SER A 341 1.38 -18.49 -13.22
C SER A 341 0.50 -18.00 -12.07
N GLY A 342 0.12 -18.95 -11.20
CA GLY A 342 -0.67 -18.64 -10.02
C GLY A 342 0.14 -17.91 -8.94
N PRO A 343 -0.52 -17.36 -7.90
CA PRO A 343 0.12 -16.68 -6.78
C PRO A 343 1.28 -17.42 -6.09
N ASP A 344 1.23 -18.74 -5.94
CA ASP A 344 2.32 -19.53 -5.35
C ASP A 344 2.27 -20.98 -5.87
N SER A 345 3.41 -21.65 -5.87
CA SER A 345 3.50 -23.10 -6.08
C SER A 345 2.77 -23.91 -5.00
N ASP A 346 2.67 -23.38 -3.78
CA ASP A 346 1.94 -24.01 -2.69
C ASP A 346 0.43 -23.78 -2.85
N LEU A 347 -0.30 -24.88 -3.01
CA LEU A 347 -1.73 -24.85 -3.30
C LEU A 347 -2.55 -24.12 -2.22
N MET A 348 -2.19 -24.29 -0.94
CA MET A 348 -2.92 -23.67 0.17
C MET A 348 -2.66 -22.16 0.23
N ALA A 349 -1.40 -21.75 0.07
CA ALA A 349 -1.04 -20.34 -0.06
C ALA A 349 -1.76 -19.69 -1.27
N GLY A 350 -1.82 -20.40 -2.40
CA GLY A 350 -2.56 -20.00 -3.59
C GLY A 350 -4.05 -19.76 -3.32
N VAL A 351 -4.75 -20.75 -2.73
CA VAL A 351 -6.17 -20.61 -2.34
C VAL A 351 -6.38 -19.42 -1.42
N LEU A 352 -5.58 -19.29 -0.36
CA LEU A 352 -5.76 -18.20 0.62
C LEU A 352 -5.60 -16.84 -0.03
N LEU A 353 -4.57 -16.65 -0.86
CA LEU A 353 -4.36 -15.40 -1.59
C LEU A 353 -5.51 -15.08 -2.54
N CYS A 354 -5.94 -16.05 -3.36
CA CYS A 354 -7.05 -15.85 -4.28
C CYS A 354 -8.38 -15.59 -3.55
N PHE A 355 -8.64 -16.31 -2.44
CA PHE A 355 -9.81 -16.13 -1.61
C PHE A 355 -9.87 -14.72 -1.01
N PHE A 356 -8.79 -14.27 -0.37
CA PHE A 356 -8.75 -12.92 0.19
C PHE A 356 -8.78 -11.83 -0.88
N ALA A 357 -8.20 -12.08 -2.06
CA ALA A 357 -8.31 -11.17 -3.20
C ALA A 357 -9.77 -11.06 -3.70
N ALA A 358 -10.52 -12.17 -3.72
CA ALA A 358 -11.94 -12.20 -4.09
C ALA A 358 -12.83 -11.42 -3.11
N LEU A 359 -12.47 -11.30 -1.83
CA LEU A 359 -13.16 -10.38 -0.91
C LEU A 359 -13.11 -8.93 -1.40
N GLY A 360 -12.02 -8.54 -2.06
CA GLY A 360 -11.86 -7.23 -2.69
C GLY A 360 -12.85 -6.99 -3.82
N VAL A 361 -13.22 -8.03 -4.57
CA VAL A 361 -14.24 -7.95 -5.62
C VAL A 361 -15.59 -7.60 -5.01
N VAL A 362 -15.99 -8.29 -3.94
CA VAL A 362 -17.22 -7.97 -3.21
C VAL A 362 -17.16 -6.52 -2.71
N GLY A 363 -16.08 -6.15 -2.04
CA GLY A 363 -15.86 -4.78 -1.55
C GLY A 363 -15.93 -3.71 -2.65
N PHE A 364 -15.44 -4.01 -3.86
CA PHE A 364 -15.58 -3.10 -5.00
C PHE A 364 -17.05 -2.87 -5.33
N TRP A 365 -17.88 -3.90 -5.49
CA TRP A 365 -19.27 -3.72 -5.90
C TRP A 365 -20.12 -2.98 -4.86
N PHE A 366 -19.84 -3.16 -3.57
CA PHE A 366 -20.61 -2.52 -2.50
C PHE A 366 -20.14 -1.11 -2.12
N HIS A 367 -18.88 -0.74 -2.36
CA HIS A 367 -18.37 0.58 -1.97
C HIS A 367 -18.47 1.65 -3.07
N ARG A 368 -18.66 2.91 -2.68
CA ARG A 368 -18.75 4.06 -3.62
C ARG A 368 -17.40 4.62 -4.07
N LYS A 369 -16.32 4.39 -3.32
CA LYS A 369 -14.96 4.87 -3.60
C LYS A 369 -13.98 3.71 -3.61
N GLN A 370 -12.91 3.88 -4.37
CA GLN A 370 -11.95 2.80 -4.60
C GLN A 370 -10.52 3.31 -4.48
N LYS A 371 -9.57 2.48 -4.02
CA LYS A 371 -8.17 2.92 -3.81
C LYS A 371 -7.13 2.26 -4.73
N GLN A 372 -7.54 1.40 -5.67
CA GLN A 372 -6.75 0.19 -5.94
C GLN A 372 -6.47 -0.14 -7.42
N ASP A 373 -6.92 0.69 -8.37
CA ASP A 373 -6.76 0.41 -9.82
C ASP A 373 -5.29 0.21 -10.24
N ALA A 374 -4.36 0.99 -9.67
CA ALA A 374 -2.93 0.87 -9.96
C ALA A 374 -2.37 -0.54 -9.65
N TRP A 375 -2.88 -1.19 -8.61
CA TRP A 375 -2.43 -2.52 -8.19
C TRP A 375 -2.98 -3.63 -9.10
N ILE A 376 -4.19 -3.45 -9.64
CA ILE A 376 -4.74 -4.36 -10.64
C ILE A 376 -3.97 -4.22 -11.95
N PHE A 377 -3.68 -2.99 -12.39
CA PHE A 377 -2.83 -2.78 -13.57
C PHE A 377 -1.45 -3.39 -13.40
N TYR A 378 -0.84 -3.24 -12.23
CA TYR A 378 0.41 -3.90 -11.90
C TYR A 378 0.30 -5.42 -12.04
N LEU A 379 -0.71 -6.04 -11.42
CA LEU A 379 -0.89 -7.49 -11.50
C LEU A 379 -1.09 -7.95 -12.95
N LEU A 380 -1.93 -7.27 -13.72
CA LEU A 380 -2.16 -7.59 -15.13
C LEU A 380 -0.89 -7.45 -15.98
N ALA A 381 -0.09 -6.42 -15.73
CA ALA A 381 1.16 -6.20 -16.46
C ALA A 381 2.20 -7.28 -16.16
N VAL A 382 2.40 -7.64 -14.88
CA VAL A 382 3.31 -8.74 -14.50
C VAL A 382 2.80 -10.08 -15.03
N THR A 383 1.49 -10.33 -14.94
CA THR A 383 0.88 -11.56 -15.48
C THR A 383 1.10 -11.66 -16.98
N ALA A 384 1.00 -10.54 -17.73
CA ALA A 384 1.29 -10.53 -19.15
C ALA A 384 2.76 -10.81 -19.46
N MET A 385 3.70 -10.30 -18.65
CA MET A 385 5.14 -10.59 -18.78
C MET A 385 5.44 -12.08 -18.53
N ASP A 386 4.81 -12.68 -17.54
CA ASP A 386 4.94 -14.10 -17.21
C ASP A 386 4.35 -15.00 -18.31
N MET A 387 3.15 -14.69 -18.80
CA MET A 387 2.50 -15.45 -19.88
C MET A 387 3.33 -15.47 -21.17
N THR A 388 4.06 -14.40 -21.49
CA THR A 388 4.92 -14.34 -22.67
C THR A 388 6.34 -14.84 -22.42
N SER A 389 6.66 -15.20 -21.16
CA SER A 389 8.02 -15.50 -20.69
C SER A 389 9.00 -14.37 -21.08
N ALA A 390 8.56 -13.12 -20.92
CA ALA A 390 9.29 -11.94 -21.34
C ALA A 390 10.38 -11.60 -20.32
N GLY A 391 11.57 -12.18 -20.49
CA GLY A 391 12.76 -11.85 -19.71
C GLY A 391 13.47 -13.10 -19.15
N PRO A 392 14.70 -12.93 -18.65
CA PRO A 392 15.49 -14.03 -18.11
C PRO A 392 15.11 -14.42 -16.66
N LEU A 393 14.21 -13.67 -16.02
CA LEU A 393 13.77 -13.89 -14.64
C LEU A 393 12.42 -14.60 -14.57
N GLY A 394 12.16 -15.30 -13.47
CA GLY A 394 10.94 -16.10 -13.32
C GLY A 394 9.67 -15.32 -12.97
N TYR A 395 9.75 -14.01 -12.71
CA TYR A 395 8.68 -13.06 -12.28
C TYR A 395 7.70 -13.51 -11.18
N GLN A 396 7.82 -14.73 -10.64
CA GLN A 396 6.92 -15.31 -9.66
C GLN A 396 6.83 -14.46 -8.40
N ILE A 397 7.95 -13.91 -7.91
CA ILE A 397 7.97 -13.02 -6.73
C ILE A 397 7.07 -11.78 -6.97
N PHE A 398 7.11 -11.21 -8.18
CA PHE A 398 6.29 -10.05 -8.55
C PHE A 398 4.81 -10.41 -8.64
N ILE A 399 4.48 -11.60 -9.17
CA ILE A 399 3.11 -12.13 -9.19
C ILE A 399 2.58 -12.34 -7.77
N SER A 400 3.32 -13.07 -6.94
CA SER A 400 2.98 -13.33 -5.54
C SER A 400 2.76 -12.03 -4.77
N PHE A 401 3.61 -11.03 -5.00
CA PHE A 401 3.47 -9.69 -4.43
C PHE A 401 2.17 -8.99 -4.88
N GLY A 402 1.85 -9.02 -6.18
CA GLY A 402 0.63 -8.44 -6.72
C GLY A 402 -0.63 -9.06 -6.11
N TRP A 403 -0.68 -10.39 -6.04
CA TRP A 403 -1.76 -11.12 -5.37
C TRP A 403 -1.84 -10.84 -3.88
N SER A 404 -0.70 -10.76 -3.19
CA SER A 404 -0.63 -10.43 -1.78
C SER A 404 -1.21 -9.05 -1.47
N ILE A 405 -0.94 -8.05 -2.33
CA ILE A 405 -1.52 -6.71 -2.19
C ILE A 405 -3.02 -6.74 -2.39
N LEU A 406 -3.51 -7.43 -3.41
CA LEU A 406 -4.95 -7.54 -3.67
C LEU A 406 -5.68 -8.33 -2.58
N ALA A 407 -5.03 -9.33 -1.98
CA ALA A 407 -5.51 -10.03 -0.79
C ALA A 407 -5.61 -9.08 0.42
N GLY A 408 -4.56 -8.32 0.72
CA GLY A 408 -4.58 -7.32 1.80
C GLY A 408 -5.62 -6.22 1.59
N ILE A 409 -5.80 -5.82 0.33
CA ILE A 409 -6.87 -4.93 -0.14
C ILE A 409 -8.25 -5.51 0.12
N GLY A 410 -8.46 -6.80 -0.17
CA GLY A 410 -9.74 -7.48 0.05
C GLY A 410 -10.09 -7.57 1.52
N ILE A 411 -9.10 -7.90 2.37
CA ILE A 411 -9.26 -7.87 3.83
C ILE A 411 -9.60 -6.45 4.31
N ALA A 412 -8.84 -5.45 3.88
CA ALA A 412 -9.05 -4.04 4.25
C ALA A 412 -10.40 -3.50 3.76
N SER A 413 -10.98 -4.08 2.70
CA SER A 413 -12.30 -3.70 2.21
C SER A 413 -13.40 -4.01 3.24
N MET A 414 -13.26 -5.01 4.09
CA MET A 414 -14.26 -5.29 5.11
C MET A 414 -14.34 -4.19 6.19
N GLY A 415 -13.25 -3.44 6.42
CA GLY A 415 -13.14 -2.48 7.53
C GLY A 415 -13.73 -1.07 7.30
N ILE A 416 -14.42 -0.81 6.19
CA ILE A 416 -14.80 0.56 5.78
C ILE A 416 -16.11 1.05 6.44
N TYR A 417 -16.86 0.18 7.15
CA TYR A 417 -18.11 0.51 7.86
C TYR A 417 -18.00 1.80 8.71
N ALA A 418 -16.94 1.92 9.52
CA ALA A 418 -16.79 3.02 10.47
C ALA A 418 -16.49 4.39 9.82
N GLU A 419 -15.85 4.45 8.64
CA GLU A 419 -15.49 5.74 7.99
C GLU A 419 -16.67 6.36 7.22
N GLU A 420 -17.65 5.54 6.78
CA GLU A 420 -18.85 6.00 6.06
C GLU A 420 -20.01 6.31 7.01
N GLU A 421 -20.26 5.47 8.02
CA GLU A 421 -21.33 5.71 9.01
C GLU A 421 -21.02 6.92 9.92
N ASN A 422 -19.75 7.13 10.34
CA ASN A 422 -19.38 8.36 11.06
C ASN A 422 -19.61 9.62 10.23
N LYS A 423 -19.40 9.57 8.91
CA LYS A 423 -19.63 10.75 8.05
C LYS A 423 -21.10 11.04 7.86
N VAL A 424 -21.94 10.02 7.80
CA VAL A 424 -23.39 10.18 7.78
C VAL A 424 -23.86 10.75 9.12
N LYS A 425 -23.40 10.19 10.25
CA LYS A 425 -23.71 10.70 11.60
C LYS A 425 -23.26 12.15 11.83
N ILE A 426 -22.08 12.53 11.33
CA ILE A 426 -21.57 13.92 11.43
C ILE A 426 -22.33 14.86 10.49
N ALA A 427 -22.75 14.39 9.30
CA ALA A 427 -23.54 15.20 8.37
C ALA A 427 -24.99 15.42 8.84
N ASP A 428 -25.51 14.52 9.66
CA ASP A 428 -26.85 14.60 10.25
C ASP A 428 -26.89 15.38 11.59
N MET A 429 -25.74 15.83 12.11
CA MET A 429 -25.71 16.68 13.31
C MET A 429 -26.01 18.15 12.96
N PRO A 430 -26.88 18.83 13.72
CA PRO A 430 -27.14 20.25 13.54
C PRO A 430 -25.88 21.09 13.80
N GLU A 431 -25.68 22.13 12.99
CA GLU A 431 -24.47 22.95 12.90
C GLU A 431 -24.01 23.55 14.26
N LEU A 432 -24.95 23.82 15.17
CA LEU A 432 -24.66 24.30 16.54
C LEU A 432 -23.86 23.29 17.39
N ILE A 433 -24.08 21.98 17.23
CA ILE A 433 -23.39 20.94 18.02
C ILE A 433 -21.94 20.77 17.54
N LEU A 434 -21.66 21.09 16.27
CA LEU A 434 -20.32 21.05 15.70
C LEU A 434 -19.46 22.21 16.22
N GLU A 435 -20.06 23.40 16.43
CA GLU A 435 -19.38 24.55 17.05
C GLU A 435 -19.08 24.29 18.54
N ASP A 436 -20.01 23.70 19.29
CA ASP A 436 -19.78 23.36 20.71
C ASP A 436 -18.71 22.27 20.91
N MET A 437 -18.58 21.32 19.97
CA MET A 437 -17.51 20.31 20.00
C MET A 437 -16.12 20.89 19.70
N ASP A 438 -16.05 21.92 18.84
CA ASP A 438 -14.80 22.63 18.53
C ASP A 438 -14.35 23.53 19.69
N GLU A 439 -15.29 24.01 20.54
CA GLU A 439 -14.96 24.80 21.75
C GLU A 439 -14.51 23.92 22.94
N ILE A 440 -15.04 22.69 23.08
CA ILE A 440 -14.69 21.78 24.19
C ILE A 440 -13.28 21.15 24.00
N ASP A 441 -12.81 20.95 22.77
CA ASP A 441 -11.45 20.46 22.49
C ASP A 441 -10.35 21.53 22.75
N GLY A 442 -10.76 22.76 23.10
CA GLY A 442 -9.87 23.92 23.29
C GLY A 442 -9.51 24.28 24.73
N THR A 443 -10.04 23.61 25.76
CA THR A 443 -9.76 23.98 27.17
C THR A 443 -9.58 22.77 28.08
N GLY A 444 -8.31 22.44 28.36
CA GLY A 444 -7.96 21.34 29.25
C GLY A 444 -6.46 21.26 29.56
N GLU A 445 -5.83 22.38 29.90
CA GLU A 445 -4.54 22.38 30.60
C GLU A 445 -4.74 23.04 31.97
N MET A 446 -4.81 22.20 33.01
CA MET A 446 -4.61 22.61 34.40
C MET A 446 -3.10 22.63 34.64
N ASP A 447 -2.53 23.82 34.88
CA ASP A 447 -1.20 23.96 35.46
C ASP A 447 -1.33 24.36 36.94
N GLU A 448 -0.97 23.44 37.82
CA GLU A 448 -0.60 23.74 39.19
C GLU A 448 0.85 24.21 39.21
N THR A 449 1.08 25.51 39.42
CA THR A 449 2.08 26.06 40.35
C THR A 449 2.05 27.57 40.27
N GLY A 450 1.81 28.21 41.43
CA GLY A 450 1.90 29.65 41.55
C GLY A 450 3.37 30.08 41.60
N GLU A 451 3.68 31.15 40.87
CA GLU A 451 4.57 32.23 41.31
C GLU A 451 4.44 33.41 40.33
N MET A 452 4.24 34.60 40.88
CA MET A 452 4.29 35.87 40.16
C MET A 452 5.75 36.28 40.01
N GLU A 453 6.16 36.71 38.83
CA GLU A 453 7.11 37.81 38.69
C GLU A 453 6.98 38.45 37.30
N GLY A 454 6.87 39.78 37.30
CA GLY A 454 6.60 40.57 36.11
C GLY A 454 7.85 40.88 35.30
N GLN A 455 7.64 41.15 34.01
CA GLN A 455 8.44 42.10 33.25
C GLN A 455 7.61 42.60 32.06
N GLU A 456 7.33 43.90 32.09
CA GLU A 456 6.79 44.68 30.99
C GLU A 456 7.85 44.80 29.88
N GLU A 457 7.48 44.47 28.64
CA GLU A 457 8.10 45.08 27.46
C GLU A 457 7.04 45.45 26.42
N GLU A 458 6.96 46.75 26.16
CA GLU A 458 6.02 47.45 25.30
C GLU A 458 6.12 47.00 23.83
N LYS A 459 4.98 46.67 23.23
CA LYS A 459 4.80 46.72 21.76
C LYS A 459 3.85 47.86 21.40
N PRO A 460 4.16 48.64 20.34
CA PRO A 460 3.49 49.90 20.06
C PRO A 460 2.01 49.69 19.67
N LYS A 461 1.11 50.41 20.37
CA LYS A 461 -0.33 50.49 20.06
C LYS A 461 -0.52 51.08 18.65
N VAL A 462 -0.79 50.23 17.66
CA VAL A 462 -1.37 50.67 16.39
C VAL A 462 -2.78 51.16 16.70
N LYS A 463 -3.02 52.48 16.61
CA LYS A 463 -4.37 53.06 16.72
C LYS A 463 -5.16 52.64 15.48
N LEU A 464 -6.07 51.69 15.65
CA LEU A 464 -7.07 51.34 14.64
C LEU A 464 -7.98 52.55 14.42
N ILE A 465 -8.16 52.96 13.16
CA ILE A 465 -9.15 53.97 12.79
C ILE A 465 -10.53 53.35 13.05
N GLU A 466 -11.36 54.03 13.85
CA GLU A 466 -12.74 53.61 14.09
C GLU A 466 -13.53 53.69 12.78
N ASN A 467 -14.24 52.60 12.46
CA ASN A 467 -15.04 52.48 11.25
C ASN A 467 -16.09 53.60 11.19
N PRO A 468 -16.04 54.55 10.24
CA PRO A 468 -16.96 55.69 10.18
C PRO A 468 -18.35 55.33 9.63
N LEU A 469 -18.62 54.04 9.37
CA LEU A 469 -19.91 53.55 8.91
C LEU A 469 -20.70 52.96 10.09
N PRO A 470 -22.01 53.25 10.22
CA PRO A 470 -22.84 52.59 11.22
C PRO A 470 -22.80 51.09 10.98
N LEU A 471 -22.25 50.35 11.95
CA LEU A 471 -22.22 48.90 11.91
C LEU A 471 -23.65 48.35 11.80
N PRO A 472 -23.88 47.26 11.05
CA PRO A 472 -25.19 46.60 11.01
C PRO A 472 -25.63 46.29 12.44
N LYS A 473 -26.89 46.57 12.79
CA LYS A 473 -27.41 46.30 14.14
C LYS A 473 -27.09 44.86 14.52
N LYS A 474 -26.28 44.67 15.57
CA LYS A 474 -26.02 43.37 16.18
C LYS A 474 -27.38 42.73 16.47
N HIS A 475 -27.64 41.55 15.92
CA HIS A 475 -28.89 40.84 16.15
C HIS A 475 -28.93 40.43 17.62
N VAL A 476 -29.65 41.19 18.45
CA VAL A 476 -29.94 40.82 19.83
C VAL A 476 -30.99 39.71 19.74
N ARG A 477 -30.65 38.51 20.25
CA ARG A 477 -31.58 37.40 20.30
C ARG A 477 -32.76 37.83 21.18
N ARG A 478 -33.97 37.74 20.64
CA ARG A 478 -35.20 38.07 21.36
C ARG A 478 -35.49 36.88 22.29
N GLU A 479 -35.17 37.02 23.57
CA GLU A 479 -35.66 36.09 24.58
C GLU A 479 -37.16 36.32 24.72
N MET A 480 -37.94 35.27 24.47
CA MET A 480 -39.38 35.27 24.67
C MET A 480 -39.61 34.98 26.15
N ASP A 481 -39.84 36.03 26.94
CA ASP A 481 -40.39 35.87 28.27
C ASP A 481 -41.84 35.39 28.16
N PHE A 482 -42.23 34.46 29.03
CA PHE A 482 -43.62 34.01 29.10
C PHE A 482 -44.47 35.14 29.69
N ASP A 483 -45.57 35.50 29.02
CA ASP A 483 -46.51 36.56 29.44
C ASP A 483 -47.14 36.36 30.83
N LYS A 484 -46.89 35.22 31.48
CA LYS A 484 -47.46 34.88 32.79
C LYS A 484 -46.41 34.23 33.69
N ILE A 485 -45.87 35.04 34.59
CA ILE A 485 -45.11 34.55 35.75
C ILE A 485 -46.13 34.01 36.74
N VAL A 486 -46.14 32.71 36.98
CA VAL A 486 -47.00 32.08 37.98
C VAL A 486 -46.29 32.22 39.33
N GLU A 487 -46.95 32.88 40.29
CA GLU A 487 -46.46 33.00 41.66
C GLU A 487 -46.30 31.60 42.30
N TRP A 488 -45.24 31.39 43.07
CA TRP A 488 -44.85 30.07 43.64
C TRP A 488 -45.99 29.39 44.41
N ASP A 489 -46.79 30.19 45.09
CA ASP A 489 -47.97 29.84 45.88
C ASP A 489 -49.15 29.31 45.04
N LYS A 490 -49.11 29.49 43.71
CA LYS A 490 -50.06 28.90 42.75
C LYS A 490 -49.51 27.66 42.03
N MET A 491 -48.24 27.32 42.23
CA MET A 491 -47.64 26.10 41.71
C MET A 491 -47.86 24.93 42.69
N LYS A 492 -49.07 24.38 42.72
CA LYS A 492 -49.35 23.13 43.44
C LYS A 492 -49.01 21.95 42.54
N PHE A 493 -47.90 21.28 42.84
CA PHE A 493 -47.41 20.14 42.05
C PHE A 493 -48.02 18.80 42.46
N ASP A 494 -48.59 18.73 43.65
CA ASP A 494 -49.23 17.51 44.17
C ASP A 494 -50.75 17.69 44.24
N VAL A 495 -51.47 16.74 43.66
CA VAL A 495 -52.91 16.58 43.85
C VAL A 495 -53.09 15.79 45.15
N SER A 496 -53.77 16.38 46.15
CA SER A 496 -54.12 15.65 47.36
C SER A 496 -55.18 14.60 47.03
N VAL A 497 -54.77 13.33 47.09
CA VAL A 497 -55.66 12.17 46.96
C VAL A 497 -56.45 12.03 48.26
N ASP A 498 -57.76 11.81 48.15
CA ASP A 498 -58.65 11.63 49.29
C ASP A 498 -58.36 10.27 49.96
N GLU A 499 -58.42 10.17 51.29
CA GLU A 499 -58.15 8.90 52.02
C GLU A 499 -59.17 7.79 51.68
N SER A 500 -60.26 8.13 50.98
CA SER A 500 -61.25 7.18 50.47
C SER A 500 -61.04 6.73 49.01
N ASP A 501 -59.94 7.16 48.37
CA ASP A 501 -59.66 6.85 46.96
C ASP A 501 -58.98 5.48 46.81
N ASP A 502 -59.74 4.51 46.27
CA ASP A 502 -59.37 3.11 46.13
C ASP A 502 -58.58 2.87 44.83
N PHE A 503 -57.41 3.48 44.72
CA PHE A 503 -56.55 3.38 43.52
C PHE A 503 -55.88 2.01 43.30
N ASP A 504 -56.28 0.97 44.06
CA ASP A 504 -55.82 -0.41 43.89
C ASP A 504 -56.99 -1.36 43.56
N ILE A 505 -57.50 -1.33 42.32
CA ILE A 505 -58.26 -2.44 41.69
C ILE A 505 -57.70 -2.78 40.32
#